data_AF-A0A2G4IVG1-F1
#
_entry.id   AF-A0A2G4IVG1-F1
#
_cell.length_a   1.000
_cell.length_b   1.000
_cell.length_c   1.000
_cell.angle_alpha   90.00
_cell.angle_beta   90.00
_cell.angle_gamma   90.00
#
_symmetry.space_group_name_H-M   'P 1'
#
loop_
_entity.id
_entity.type
_entity.pdbx_description
1 polymer ?
#
loop_
_entity_poly.entity_id
_entity_poly.type
_entity_poly.pdbx_seq_one_letter_code
_entity_poly.pdbx_strand_id
1 'polypeptide(L)' 'MVRRKPHSSVRCKKSGQLAALKAESERQMEELIRRRLALPLEKRMNFLRQRLPDGGSCL' A
#
# COMPACT_ATOMS: atom_id res chain seq x y z
N MET A 1 -18.87 -43.83 15.86
CA MET A 1 -18.61 -42.47 16.40
C MET A 1 -17.41 -41.86 15.67
N VAL A 2 -17.59 -40.81 14.87
CA VAL A 2 -16.49 -40.15 14.15
C VAL A 2 -15.93 -39.02 15.01
N ARG A 3 -14.70 -39.15 15.51
CA ARG A 3 -13.99 -38.09 16.24
C ARG A 3 -13.54 -37.00 15.25
N ARG A 4 -14.07 -35.79 15.37
CA ARG A 4 -13.59 -34.62 14.59
C ARG A 4 -12.21 -34.18 15.09
N LYS A 5 -11.25 -33.99 14.18
CA LYS A 5 -9.92 -33.45 14.49
C LYS A 5 -10.02 -31.98 14.94
N PRO A 6 -9.23 -31.52 15.91
CA PRO A 6 -9.31 -30.15 16.41
C PRO A 6 -8.87 -29.14 15.33
N HIS A 7 -9.80 -28.27 14.91
CA HIS A 7 -9.57 -27.21 13.92
C HIS A 7 -8.76 -26.01 14.47
N SER A 8 -8.31 -26.05 15.72
CA SER A 8 -7.70 -24.91 16.42
C SER A 8 -6.31 -24.57 15.90
N SER A 9 -5.49 -25.56 15.55
CA SER A 9 -4.11 -25.35 15.11
C SER A 9 -3.99 -24.69 13.73
N VAL A 10 -5.00 -24.87 12.86
CA VAL A 10 -5.03 -24.28 11.52
C VAL A 10 -5.36 -22.78 11.58
N ARG A 11 -6.22 -22.37 12.52
CA ARG A 11 -6.60 -20.95 12.69
C ARG A 11 -5.43 -20.08 13.14
N CYS A 12 -4.62 -20.58 14.08
CA CYS A 12 -3.44 -19.86 14.59
C CYS A 12 -2.34 -19.67 13.53
N LYS A 13 -2.14 -20.66 12.64
CA LYS A 13 -1.16 -20.55 11.54
C LYS A 13 -1.60 -19.53 10.48
N LYS A 14 -2.90 -19.48 10.15
CA LYS A 14 -3.46 -18.47 9.24
C LYS A 14 -3.33 -17.05 9.78
N SER A 15 -3.53 -16.84 11.08
CA SER A 15 -3.37 -15.51 11.69
C SER A 15 -1.92 -15.02 11.64
N GLY A 16 -0.94 -15.91 11.85
CA GLY A 16 0.49 -15.55 11.74
C GLY A 16 0.89 -15.17 10.31
N GLN A 17 0.45 -15.95 9.31
CA GLN A 17 0.69 -15.65 7.90
C GLN A 17 0.03 -14.33 7.47
N LEU A 18 -1.20 -14.07 7.92
CA LEU A 18 -1.90 -12.83 7.63
C LEU A 18 -1.20 -11.60 8.25
N ALA A 19 -0.69 -11.74 9.48
CA ALA A 19 0.04 -10.67 10.14
C ALA A 19 1.36 -10.35 9.41
N ALA A 20 2.10 -11.37 8.96
CA ALA A 20 3.31 -11.18 8.18
C ALA A 20 3.02 -10.45 6.85
N LEU A 21 1.98 -10.88 6.12
CA LEU A 21 1.57 -10.23 4.86
C LEU A 21 1.15 -8.77 5.05
N LYS A 22 0.45 -8.47 6.16
CA LYS A 22 0.09 -7.07 6.49
C LYS A 22 1.33 -6.22 6.74
N ALA A 23 2.27 -6.71 7.55
CA ALA A 23 3.51 -5.99 7.84
C ALA A 23 4.36 -5.76 6.57
N GLU A 24 4.40 -6.71 5.64
CA GLU A 24 5.05 -6.53 4.35
C GLU A 24 4.35 -5.47 3.50
N SER A 25 3.01 -5.49 3.45
CA SER A 25 2.23 -4.48 2.73
C SER A 25 2.41 -3.07 3.28
N GLU A 26 2.48 -2.92 4.61
CA GLU A 26 2.76 -1.63 5.28
C GLU A 26 4.17 -1.12 4.90
N ARG A 27 5.19 -1.99 4.93
CA ARG A 27 6.55 -1.63 4.49
C ARG A 27 6.60 -1.20 3.02
N GLN A 28 5.90 -1.91 2.15
CA GLN A 28 5.80 -1.56 0.73
C GLN A 28 5.11 -0.20 0.54
N MET A 29 4.06 0.07 1.31
CA MET A 29 3.36 1.37 1.26
C MET A 29 4.28 2.50 1.70
N GLU A 30 5.00 2.35 2.81
CA GLU A 30 6.00 3.33 3.26
C GLU A 30 7.06 3.58 2.18
N GLU A 31 7.55 2.52 1.54
CA GLU A 31 8.57 2.63 0.50
C GLU A 31 8.05 3.40 -0.73
N LEU A 32 6.81 3.11 -1.16
CA LEU A 32 6.16 3.85 -2.24
C LEU A 32 6.01 5.33 -1.89
N ILE A 33 5.61 5.65 -0.65
CA ILE A 33 5.52 7.03 -0.16
C ILE A 33 6.89 7.71 -0.20
N ARG A 34 7.94 7.07 0.32
CA ARG A 34 9.32 7.60 0.29
C ARG A 34 9.79 7.86 -1.14
N ARG A 35 9.60 6.90 -2.04
CA ARG A 35 9.94 7.05 -3.48
C ARG A 35 9.16 8.19 -4.12
N ARG A 36 7.87 8.35 -3.80
CA ARG A 36 7.05 9.46 -4.32
C ARG A 36 7.53 10.81 -3.78
N LEU A 37 7.85 10.90 -2.50
CA LEU A 37 8.38 12.12 -1.88
C LEU A 37 9.77 12.50 -2.39
N ALA A 38 10.57 11.55 -2.87
CA ALA A 38 11.86 11.81 -3.50
C ALA A 38 11.73 12.45 -4.89
N LEU A 39 10.60 12.31 -5.59
CA LEU A 39 10.40 12.94 -6.90
C LEU A 39 10.27 14.47 -6.77
N PRO A 40 10.53 15.27 -7.81
CA PRO A 40 10.16 16.69 -7.84
C PRO A 40 8.64 16.89 -7.71
N LEU A 41 8.19 18.00 -7.10
CA LEU A 41 6.76 18.28 -6.83
C LEU A 41 5.86 18.15 -8.07
N GLU A 42 6.34 18.62 -9.23
CA GLU A 42 5.66 18.52 -10.52
C GLU A 42 5.30 17.07 -10.90
N LYS A 43 6.18 16.12 -10.54
CA LYS A 43 5.99 14.69 -10.80
C LYS A 43 5.22 13.97 -9.68
N ARG A 44 5.11 14.59 -8.49
CA ARG A 44 4.32 14.06 -7.35
C ARG A 44 2.84 14.29 -7.53
N MET A 45 2.52 15.45 -8.07
CA MET A 45 1.17 15.87 -8.32
C MET A 45 0.79 15.31 -9.69
N ASN A 46 -0.24 14.47 -9.75
CA ASN A 46 -0.88 14.11 -11.03
C ASN A 46 -1.69 15.34 -11.47
N PHE A 47 -1.02 16.46 -11.69
CA PHE A 47 -1.67 17.66 -12.17
C PHE A 47 -2.26 17.29 -13.52
N LEU A 48 -3.58 17.16 -13.57
CA LEU A 48 -4.32 17.18 -14.82
C LEU A 48 -4.15 18.55 -15.50
N ARG A 49 -3.48 19.52 -14.85
CA ARG A 49 -3.39 20.90 -15.30
C ARG A 49 -1.94 21.34 -15.52
N GLN A 50 -1.59 21.67 -16.77
CA GLN A 50 -0.34 22.39 -17.08
C GLN A 50 -0.42 23.83 -16.57
N ARG A 51 0.66 24.31 -15.92
CA ARG A 51 0.81 25.73 -15.57
C ARG A 51 1.15 26.51 -16.84
N LEU A 52 0.32 27.49 -17.19
CA LEU A 52 0.53 28.35 -18.35
C LEU A 52 1.52 29.48 -18.00
N PRO A 53 2.25 30.03 -19.00
CA PRO A 53 3.20 31.13 -18.80
C PRO A 53 2.61 32.35 -18.08
N ASP A 54 1.31 32.61 -18.25
CA ASP A 54 0.59 33.76 -17.66
C ASP A 54 -0.13 33.43 -16.34
N GLY A 55 0.23 32.32 -15.67
CA GLY A 55 -0.24 32.00 -14.32
C GLY A 55 -1.53 31.17 -14.23
N GLY A 56 -2.05 30.66 -15.35
CA GLY A 56 -3.23 29.78 -15.40
C GLY A 56 -2.92 28.29 -15.19
N SER A 57 -3.96 27.47 -15.09
CA SER A 57 -3.85 26.00 -15.04
C SER A 57 -4.86 25.37 -16.02
N CYS A 58 -4.40 24.71 -17.10
CA CYS A 58 -5.24 24.18 -18.20
C CYS A 58 -5.21 22.64 -18.25
N LEU A 59 -6.35 22.01 -18.52
CA LEU A 59 -6.46 20.56 -18.77
C LEU A 59 -5.83 20.16 -20.10
#